data_AF-A0A2G1XFS9-F1
#
_entry.id   AF-A0A2G1XFS9-F1
#
_cell.length_a   1.000
_cell.length_b   1.000
_cell.length_c   1.000
_cell.angle_alpha   90.00
_cell.angle_beta   90.00
_cell.angle_gamma   90.00
#
_symmetry.space_group_name_H-M   'P 1'
#
loop_
_entity.id
_entity.type
_entity.pdbx_description
1 polymer ?
#
loop_
_entity_poly.entity_id
_entity_poly.type
_entity_poly.pdbx_seq_one_letter_code
_entity_poly.pdbx_strand_id
1 'polypeptide(L)'
;MPSVLPDGEPMPEDGALPRRALDGSGQRPLGFYLHVPYCATRCGYCDFNTYTASELRGSGGALASRDNYADTVAEEIRLARKVLGDDPRPVETVFVGGGTPTLLPAADLGRMLAAIRDEFGLADGAEVTTEANPESVDPRYLEELRAAGFNRVSFGMQSARQHVLKVLDRTHTPGRPEACVAEARAAGFEHVNLDLIYGTPGESDDDWRASLDAVVGAGPDHVSAYALIVEEGTQLARRIRRGEVPMTDDDVHADRYLIAEETLSGAGFSWYEVSNWATTEAGRCRHNELYWRGADWWGAGPGAHSHVGGVRWWNVKHPGAYAQALSEGRSPGAGREVLADEDRRVERILLELRLVDGCPLSLLKPAGAAAAARALADGLLQPGPYEAGRAVLTLRGRLLADAVVRDLVD
;
A
#
# COMPACT_ATOMS: atom_id res chain seq x y z
N MET A 1 8.52 14.02 10.87
CA MET A 1 7.23 14.62 10.50
C MET A 1 6.69 13.79 9.35
N PRO A 2 5.38 13.52 9.25
CA PRO A 2 4.82 12.86 8.06
C PRO A 2 5.21 13.63 6.78
N SER A 3 5.34 12.94 5.65
CA SER A 3 5.60 13.54 4.32
C SER A 3 4.67 14.72 4.06
N VAL A 4 5.07 15.78 3.36
CA VAL A 4 4.22 16.98 3.13
C VAL A 4 3.03 16.61 2.22
N LEU A 5 1.85 17.20 2.46
CA LEU A 5 0.71 16.94 1.56
C LEU A 5 0.99 17.60 0.19
N PRO A 6 0.52 17.03 -0.93
CA PRO A 6 0.66 17.67 -2.22
C PRO A 6 -0.03 19.04 -2.25
N ASP A 7 0.45 19.90 -3.15
CA ASP A 7 -0.30 21.10 -3.54
C ASP A 7 -1.52 20.68 -4.38
N GLY A 8 -2.62 21.42 -4.26
CA GLY A 8 -3.85 21.12 -4.98
C GLY A 8 -4.92 22.19 -4.79
N GLU A 9 -6.02 22.07 -5.53
CA GLU A 9 -7.19 22.92 -5.30
C GLU A 9 -7.93 22.49 -4.02
N PRO A 10 -8.58 23.41 -3.29
CA PRO A 10 -9.34 23.04 -2.10
C PRO A 10 -10.42 22.01 -2.40
N MET A 11 -10.59 21.02 -1.52
CA MET A 11 -11.72 20.12 -1.59
C MET A 11 -13.01 20.88 -1.21
N PRO A 12 -14.12 20.73 -1.96
CA PRO A 12 -15.41 21.27 -1.55
C PRO A 12 -15.82 20.78 -0.15
N GLU A 13 -16.51 21.62 0.62
CA GLU A 13 -16.93 21.26 1.98
C GLU A 13 -17.89 20.07 2.03
N ASP A 14 -18.63 19.80 0.95
CA ASP A 14 -19.48 18.62 0.81
C ASP A 14 -18.76 17.41 0.20
N GLY A 15 -17.48 17.55 -0.16
CA GLY A 15 -16.67 16.52 -0.81
C GLY A 15 -17.03 16.27 -2.28
N ALA A 16 -17.87 17.11 -2.90
CA ALA A 16 -18.38 16.85 -4.23
C ALA A 16 -17.26 16.70 -5.29
N LEU A 17 -17.42 15.67 -6.13
CA LEU A 17 -16.56 15.43 -7.28
C LEU A 17 -17.16 16.08 -8.54
N PRO A 18 -16.33 16.54 -9.51
CA PRO A 18 -16.80 16.89 -10.84
C PRO A 18 -17.63 15.76 -11.46
N ARG A 19 -18.76 16.07 -12.08
CA ARG A 19 -19.67 15.07 -12.68
C ARG A 19 -18.97 14.05 -13.58
N ARG A 20 -17.97 14.51 -14.35
CA ARG A 20 -17.15 13.67 -15.24
C ARG A 20 -16.40 12.54 -14.53
N ALA A 21 -16.12 12.68 -13.24
CA ALA A 21 -15.43 11.64 -12.46
C ALA A 21 -16.30 10.39 -12.30
N LEU A 22 -17.62 10.55 -12.28
CA LEU A 22 -18.56 9.44 -12.14
C LEU A 22 -18.92 8.80 -13.49
N ASP A 23 -18.54 9.42 -14.62
CA ASP A 23 -18.76 8.87 -15.94
C ASP A 23 -17.98 7.55 -16.11
N GLY A 24 -18.68 6.52 -16.56
CA GLY A 24 -18.11 5.19 -16.78
C GLY A 24 -17.69 4.46 -15.50
N SER A 25 -18.15 4.89 -14.32
CA SER A 25 -17.83 4.27 -13.03
C SER A 25 -18.01 2.74 -13.05
N GLY A 26 -19.10 2.24 -13.65
CA GLY A 26 -19.38 0.81 -13.80
C GLY A 26 -18.35 -0.02 -14.59
N GLN A 27 -17.36 0.60 -15.24
CA GLN A 27 -16.25 -0.09 -15.91
C GLN A 27 -14.96 -0.15 -15.08
N ARG A 28 -14.95 0.49 -13.91
CA ARG A 28 -13.78 0.57 -13.02
C ARG A 28 -14.13 -0.11 -11.69
N PRO A 29 -13.32 -1.07 -11.21
CA PRO A 29 -13.46 -1.61 -9.86
C PRO A 29 -13.46 -0.51 -8.81
N LEU A 30 -14.20 -0.71 -7.72
CA LEU A 30 -14.22 0.17 -6.55
C LEU A 30 -13.55 -0.52 -5.36
N GLY A 31 -12.53 0.13 -4.79
CA GLY A 31 -11.88 -0.28 -3.56
C GLY A 31 -12.07 0.72 -2.41
N PHE A 32 -11.82 0.29 -1.19
CA PHE A 32 -11.72 1.15 -0.02
C PHE A 32 -10.37 0.97 0.67
N TYR A 33 -9.73 2.08 1.01
CA TYR A 33 -8.58 2.09 1.90
C TYR A 33 -8.97 2.72 3.22
N LEU A 34 -8.75 2.03 4.33
CA LEU A 34 -9.02 2.55 5.66
C LEU A 34 -7.69 2.79 6.36
N HIS A 35 -7.33 4.06 6.52
CA HIS A 35 -6.12 4.44 7.22
C HIS A 35 -6.37 4.36 8.73
N VAL A 36 -5.51 3.68 9.47
CA VAL A 36 -5.48 3.69 10.95
C VAL A 36 -4.19 4.36 11.41
N PRO A 37 -4.23 5.57 11.96
CA PRO A 37 -3.04 6.40 12.15
C PRO A 37 -2.24 6.05 13.42
N TYR A 38 -2.60 5.00 14.16
CA TYR A 38 -2.03 4.75 15.48
C TYR A 38 -0.82 3.82 15.43
N CYS A 39 0.26 4.21 16.09
CA CYS A 39 1.42 3.35 16.32
C CYS A 39 1.76 3.30 17.82
N ALA A 40 2.35 2.18 18.26
CA ALA A 40 2.92 2.06 19.61
C ALA A 40 4.20 2.90 19.71
N THR A 41 5.05 2.79 18.67
CA THR A 41 6.29 3.54 18.49
C THR A 41 6.43 3.96 17.03
N ARG A 42 7.16 5.05 16.78
CA ARG A 42 7.47 5.49 15.42
C ARG A 42 8.79 4.88 14.97
N CYS A 43 8.73 3.98 13.99
CA CYS A 43 9.92 3.43 13.35
C CYS A 43 10.74 4.55 12.69
N GLY A 44 12.07 4.48 12.76
CA GLY A 44 12.95 5.59 12.37
C GLY A 44 12.91 5.92 10.88
N TYR A 45 12.57 4.94 10.05
CA TYR A 45 12.44 5.05 8.59
C TYR A 45 11.03 5.42 8.13
N CYS A 46 10.02 5.30 9.00
CA CYS A 46 8.62 5.41 8.60
C CYS A 46 8.20 6.87 8.38
N ASP A 47 7.77 7.15 7.14
CA ASP A 47 7.27 8.43 6.66
C ASP A 47 5.73 8.53 6.68
N PHE A 48 5.04 7.42 6.92
CA PHE A 48 3.59 7.34 6.99
C PHE A 48 2.96 8.30 8.01
N ASN A 49 1.68 8.62 7.78
CA ASN A 49 0.87 9.50 8.63
C ASN A 49 0.47 8.82 9.95
N THR A 50 1.44 8.62 10.83
CA THR A 50 1.27 7.88 12.08
C THR A 50 1.50 8.75 13.32
N TYR A 51 0.86 8.36 14.41
CA TYR A 51 0.86 9.05 15.68
C TYR A 51 0.94 8.06 16.85
N THR A 52 1.81 8.37 17.79
CA THR A 52 1.89 7.70 19.10
C THR A 52 0.90 8.32 20.08
N ALA A 53 0.57 7.59 21.15
CA ALA A 53 -0.32 8.09 22.19
C ALA A 53 0.21 9.39 22.85
N SER A 54 1.52 9.57 22.94
CA SER A 54 2.13 10.82 23.45
C SER A 54 1.92 12.01 22.52
N GLU A 55 1.99 11.81 21.21
CA GLU A 55 1.81 12.88 20.22
C GLU A 55 0.36 13.37 20.17
N LEU A 56 -0.62 12.48 20.38
CA LEU A 56 -2.05 12.82 20.36
C LEU A 56 -2.56 13.46 21.66
N ARG A 57 -1.91 13.21 22.80
CA ARG A 57 -2.30 13.82 24.09
C ARG A 57 -2.06 15.33 24.15
N GLY A 58 -1.15 15.86 23.32
CA GLY A 58 -0.80 17.28 23.30
C GLY A 58 -1.76 18.19 22.51
N SER A 59 -2.71 17.63 21.76
CA SER A 59 -3.41 18.35 20.67
C SER A 59 -4.95 18.27 20.69
N GLY A 60 -5.58 18.00 21.84
CA GLY A 60 -7.05 18.07 22.01
C GLY A 60 -7.72 16.71 22.32
N GLY A 61 -7.26 16.09 23.43
CA GLY A 61 -7.32 14.66 23.75
C GLY A 61 -8.65 13.90 23.87
N ALA A 62 -9.73 14.28 23.18
CA ALA A 62 -10.97 13.46 23.08
C ALA A 62 -11.34 13.10 21.63
N LEU A 63 -11.17 14.02 20.68
CA LEU A 63 -11.54 13.82 19.26
C LEU A 63 -10.54 12.96 18.47
N ALA A 64 -9.38 12.64 19.06
CA ALA A 64 -8.34 11.80 18.46
C ALA A 64 -8.20 10.43 19.14
N SER A 65 -9.15 10.05 20.01
CA SER A 65 -9.09 8.79 20.76
C SER A 65 -9.26 7.58 19.84
N ARG A 66 -8.74 6.43 20.28
CA ARG A 66 -8.96 5.14 19.60
C ARG A 66 -10.43 4.69 19.75
N ASP A 67 -11.04 5.00 20.89
CA ASP A 67 -12.36 4.46 21.27
C ASP A 67 -13.51 4.92 20.37
N ASN A 68 -13.40 6.09 19.74
CA ASN A 68 -14.40 6.65 18.82
C ASN A 68 -13.94 6.61 17.35
N TYR A 69 -12.81 5.99 17.07
CA TYR A 69 -12.20 6.05 15.74
C TYR A 69 -13.03 5.33 14.69
N ALA A 70 -13.55 4.13 15.01
CA ALA A 70 -14.41 3.37 14.12
C ALA A 70 -15.68 4.14 13.71
N ASP A 71 -16.29 4.84 14.66
CA ASP A 71 -17.49 5.66 14.39
C ASP A 71 -17.16 6.85 13.50
N THR A 72 -16.01 7.49 13.74
CA THR A 72 -15.53 8.60 12.90
C THR A 72 -15.28 8.16 11.47
N VAL A 73 -14.68 6.98 11.26
CA VAL A 73 -14.49 6.42 9.90
C VAL A 73 -15.83 6.04 9.28
N ALA A 74 -16.77 5.50 10.05
CA ALA A 74 -18.13 5.21 9.56
C ALA A 74 -18.85 6.49 9.07
N GLU A 75 -18.67 7.64 9.73
CA GLU A 75 -19.20 8.91 9.22
C GLU A 75 -18.60 9.32 7.88
N GLU A 76 -17.29 9.10 7.67
CA GLU A 76 -16.69 9.37 6.36
C GLU A 76 -17.21 8.40 5.28
N ILE A 77 -17.44 7.12 5.60
CA ILE A 77 -18.02 6.16 4.65
C ILE A 77 -19.43 6.60 4.23
N ARG A 78 -20.24 7.14 5.16
CA ARG A 78 -21.54 7.74 4.83
C ARG A 78 -21.41 9.00 3.98
N LEU A 79 -20.40 9.81 4.22
CA LEU A 79 -20.08 10.95 3.35
C LEU A 79 -19.71 10.45 1.94
N ALA A 80 -18.88 9.42 1.84
CA ALA A 80 -18.52 8.78 0.57
C ALA A 80 -19.77 8.37 -0.20
N ARG A 81 -20.74 7.75 0.49
CA ARG A 81 -22.00 7.36 -0.15
C ARG A 81 -22.78 8.56 -0.68
N LYS A 82 -22.84 9.66 0.06
CA LYS A 82 -23.49 10.91 -0.40
C LYS A 82 -22.79 11.49 -1.64
N VAL A 83 -21.45 11.46 -1.66
CA VAL A 83 -20.65 11.99 -2.77
C VAL A 83 -20.75 11.14 -4.03
N LEU A 84 -20.70 9.81 -3.89
CA LEU A 84 -20.78 8.86 -5.01
C LEU A 84 -22.23 8.62 -5.47
N GLY A 85 -23.22 9.04 -4.67
CA GLY A 85 -24.63 8.99 -5.04
C GLY A 85 -25.13 7.55 -5.22
N ASP A 86 -25.95 7.31 -6.25
CA ASP A 86 -26.52 6.00 -6.55
C ASP A 86 -25.55 5.02 -7.25
N ASP A 87 -24.26 5.08 -6.92
CA ASP A 87 -23.27 4.14 -7.44
C ASP A 87 -23.70 2.70 -7.09
N PRO A 88 -23.97 1.84 -8.09
CA PRO A 88 -24.47 0.49 -7.85
C PRO A 88 -23.34 -0.52 -7.67
N ARG A 89 -22.07 -0.11 -7.80
CA ARG A 89 -20.94 -1.03 -7.72
C ARG A 89 -20.77 -1.55 -6.30
N PRO A 90 -20.76 -2.88 -6.10
CA PRO A 90 -20.28 -3.43 -4.85
C PRO A 90 -18.77 -3.20 -4.72
N VAL A 91 -18.28 -3.05 -3.49
CA VAL A 91 -16.84 -2.89 -3.25
C VAL A 91 -16.11 -4.22 -3.47
N GLU A 92 -15.06 -4.20 -4.30
CA GLU A 92 -14.29 -5.38 -4.64
C GLU A 92 -13.13 -5.64 -3.67
N THR A 93 -12.56 -4.58 -3.10
CA THR A 93 -11.42 -4.68 -2.20
C THR A 93 -11.54 -3.69 -1.05
N VAL A 94 -11.18 -4.12 0.16
CA VAL A 94 -11.01 -3.27 1.35
C VAL A 94 -9.62 -3.53 1.90
N PHE A 95 -8.84 -2.49 2.13
CA PHE A 95 -7.51 -2.59 2.71
C PHE A 95 -7.38 -1.67 3.91
N VAL A 96 -7.11 -2.24 5.08
CA VAL A 96 -6.90 -1.51 6.32
C VAL A 96 -5.41 -1.44 6.60
N GLY A 97 -4.84 -0.25 6.57
CA GLY A 97 -3.39 -0.04 6.73
C GLY A 97 -3.06 1.23 7.46
N GLY A 98 -1.81 1.68 7.36
CA GLY A 98 -1.34 2.96 7.89
C GLY A 98 -0.32 2.78 9.00
N GLY A 99 -0.69 3.05 10.24
CA GLY A 99 0.16 2.80 11.39
C GLY A 99 0.17 1.33 11.78
N THR A 100 -0.66 0.97 12.75
CA THR A 100 -0.87 -0.42 13.15
C THR A 100 -2.36 -0.61 13.38
N PRO A 101 -3.13 -1.03 12.35
CA PRO A 101 -4.57 -1.28 12.47
C PRO A 101 -4.93 -2.12 13.69
N THR A 102 -4.12 -3.13 13.97
CA THR A 102 -4.27 -4.08 15.07
C THR A 102 -3.98 -3.54 16.46
N LEU A 103 -3.73 -2.22 16.60
CA LEU A 103 -3.81 -1.53 17.90
C LEU A 103 -5.24 -1.13 18.26
N LEU A 104 -6.17 -1.19 17.32
CA LEU A 104 -7.59 -1.12 17.58
C LEU A 104 -8.11 -2.51 17.97
N PRO A 105 -9.18 -2.61 18.77
CA PRO A 105 -9.90 -3.87 18.95
C PRO A 105 -10.35 -4.45 17.60
N ALA A 106 -10.29 -5.77 17.43
CA ALA A 106 -10.76 -6.42 16.19
C ALA A 106 -12.22 -6.08 15.87
N ALA A 107 -13.05 -5.93 16.90
CA ALA A 107 -14.44 -5.48 16.78
C ALA A 107 -14.58 -4.09 16.13
N ASP A 108 -13.64 -3.16 16.37
CA ASP A 108 -13.67 -1.82 15.79
C ASP A 108 -13.36 -1.88 14.28
N LEU A 109 -12.37 -2.68 13.88
CA LEU A 109 -12.09 -2.95 12.47
C LEU A 109 -13.29 -3.61 11.77
N GLY A 110 -13.96 -4.53 12.47
CA GLY A 110 -15.21 -5.14 12.00
C GLY A 110 -16.35 -4.13 11.83
N ARG A 111 -16.50 -3.15 12.74
CA ARG A 111 -17.49 -2.06 12.59
C ARG A 111 -17.18 -1.17 11.38
N MET A 112 -15.93 -0.86 11.13
CA MET A 112 -15.52 -0.07 9.96
C MET A 112 -15.84 -0.80 8.65
N LEU A 113 -15.53 -2.10 8.56
CA LEU A 113 -15.90 -2.93 7.41
C LEU A 113 -17.42 -3.05 7.25
N ALA A 114 -18.16 -3.18 8.35
CA ALA A 114 -19.62 -3.23 8.32
C ALA A 114 -20.21 -1.96 7.72
N ALA A 115 -19.68 -0.77 8.06
CA ALA A 115 -20.14 0.48 7.47
C ALA A 115 -19.96 0.51 5.93
N ILE A 116 -18.84 0.00 5.40
CA ILE A 116 -18.65 -0.14 3.94
C ILE A 116 -19.71 -1.07 3.36
N ARG A 117 -19.88 -2.25 3.96
CA ARG A 117 -20.85 -3.25 3.50
C ARG A 117 -22.28 -2.71 3.51
N ASP A 118 -22.66 -1.93 4.51
CA ASP A 118 -24.02 -1.42 4.65
C ASP A 118 -24.31 -0.28 3.64
N GLU A 119 -23.32 0.57 3.35
CA GLU A 119 -23.48 1.71 2.44
C GLU A 119 -23.26 1.35 0.96
N PHE A 120 -22.36 0.40 0.65
CA PHE A 120 -21.95 0.08 -0.72
C PHE A 120 -22.16 -1.40 -1.11
N GLY A 121 -22.33 -2.29 -0.14
CA GLY A 121 -22.23 -3.72 -0.38
C GLY A 121 -20.78 -4.17 -0.63
N LEU A 122 -20.56 -5.48 -0.54
CA LEU A 122 -19.30 -6.12 -0.92
C LEU A 122 -19.56 -7.07 -2.07
N ALA A 123 -18.63 -7.16 -3.01
CA ALA A 123 -18.71 -8.12 -4.10
C ALA A 123 -18.58 -9.54 -3.57
N ASP A 124 -19.16 -10.52 -4.26
CA ASP A 124 -18.90 -11.92 -3.96
C ASP A 124 -17.40 -12.19 -4.13
N GLY A 125 -16.76 -12.71 -3.07
CA GLY A 125 -15.31 -12.90 -3.05
C GLY A 125 -14.50 -11.60 -2.99
N ALA A 126 -15.07 -10.53 -2.39
CA ALA A 126 -14.30 -9.31 -2.11
C ALA A 126 -13.04 -9.63 -1.28
N GLU A 127 -11.93 -8.99 -1.63
CA GLU A 127 -10.68 -9.08 -0.84
C GLU A 127 -10.77 -8.09 0.32
N VAL A 128 -10.60 -8.58 1.56
CA VAL A 128 -10.62 -7.75 2.77
C VAL A 128 -9.33 -7.99 3.54
N THR A 129 -8.43 -7.03 3.44
CA THR A 129 -7.07 -7.07 3.97
C THR A 129 -6.92 -6.18 5.19
N THR A 130 -6.16 -6.64 6.18
CA THR A 130 -5.59 -5.75 7.21
C THR A 130 -4.09 -5.95 7.34
N GLU A 131 -3.36 -4.86 7.51
CA GLU A 131 -2.00 -4.89 8.04
C GLU A 131 -2.02 -5.16 9.54
N ALA A 132 -0.98 -5.85 10.02
CA ALA A 132 -0.81 -6.21 11.41
C ALA A 132 0.65 -6.14 11.83
N ASN A 133 0.89 -5.65 13.04
CA ASN A 133 2.16 -5.87 13.71
C ASN A 133 2.13 -7.27 14.37
N PRO A 134 3.11 -8.16 14.10
CA PRO A 134 3.20 -9.47 14.75
C PRO A 134 3.05 -9.45 16.28
N GLU A 135 3.49 -8.37 16.93
CA GLU A 135 3.44 -8.21 18.39
C GLU A 135 2.07 -7.73 18.93
N SER A 136 1.14 -7.39 18.04
CA SER A 136 -0.17 -6.83 18.42
C SER A 136 -1.34 -7.79 18.28
N VAL A 137 -1.09 -9.00 17.77
CA VAL A 137 -2.11 -10.02 17.53
C VAL A 137 -1.80 -11.28 18.31
N ASP A 138 -2.86 -12.01 18.64
CA ASP A 138 -2.83 -13.38 19.14
C ASP A 138 -3.86 -14.22 18.36
N PRO A 139 -3.91 -15.55 18.55
CA PRO A 139 -4.85 -16.41 17.83
C PRO A 139 -6.32 -15.96 17.96
N ARG A 140 -6.73 -15.49 19.14
CA ARG A 140 -8.10 -15.04 19.37
C ARG A 140 -8.41 -13.78 18.56
N TYR A 141 -7.49 -12.82 18.52
CA TYR A 141 -7.64 -11.61 17.72
C TYR A 141 -7.81 -11.93 16.23
N LEU A 142 -7.04 -12.89 15.72
CA LEU A 142 -7.13 -13.35 14.33
C LEU A 142 -8.47 -14.04 14.04
N GLU A 143 -8.98 -14.87 14.96
CA GLU A 143 -10.32 -15.47 14.85
C GLU A 143 -11.42 -14.39 14.82
N GLU A 144 -11.32 -13.37 15.67
CA GLU A 144 -12.27 -12.25 15.70
C GLU A 144 -12.25 -11.45 14.38
N LEU A 145 -11.06 -11.21 13.79
CA LEU A 145 -10.95 -10.59 12.46
C LEU A 145 -11.56 -11.47 11.36
N ARG A 146 -11.27 -12.77 11.36
CA ARG A 146 -11.81 -13.68 10.35
C ARG A 146 -13.33 -13.73 10.39
N ALA A 147 -13.90 -13.74 11.60
CA ALA A 147 -15.34 -13.69 11.84
C ALA A 147 -15.97 -12.36 11.40
N ALA A 148 -15.23 -11.24 11.49
CA ALA A 148 -15.69 -9.94 11.02
C ALA A 148 -15.72 -9.83 9.48
N GLY A 149 -14.99 -10.69 8.76
CA GLY A 149 -14.99 -10.77 7.30
C GLY A 149 -13.63 -10.52 6.64
N PHE A 150 -12.55 -10.35 7.41
CA PHE A 150 -11.20 -10.26 6.88
C PHE A 150 -10.75 -11.62 6.35
N ASN A 151 -10.26 -11.68 5.11
CA ASN A 151 -9.78 -12.93 4.48
C ASN A 151 -8.30 -12.86 4.07
N ARG A 152 -7.67 -11.69 4.17
CA ARG A 152 -6.23 -11.48 3.94
C ARG A 152 -5.59 -10.71 5.11
N VAL A 153 -4.36 -11.07 5.48
CA VAL A 153 -3.59 -10.34 6.51
C VAL A 153 -2.13 -10.15 6.09
N SER A 154 -1.58 -8.97 6.36
CA SER A 154 -0.18 -8.62 6.11
C SER A 154 0.59 -8.40 7.40
N PHE A 155 1.66 -9.16 7.62
CA PHE A 155 2.48 -9.05 8.82
C PHE A 155 3.80 -8.35 8.54
N GLY A 156 4.03 -7.24 9.24
CA GLY A 156 5.25 -6.47 9.07
C GLY A 156 6.48 -7.08 9.75
N MET A 157 7.17 -8.02 9.09
CA MET A 157 8.38 -8.70 9.58
C MET A 157 9.66 -7.86 9.46
N GLN A 158 9.86 -7.22 8.31
CA GLN A 158 11.00 -6.40 7.88
C GLN A 158 12.30 -7.17 7.71
N SER A 159 12.76 -7.88 8.75
CA SER A 159 13.98 -8.69 8.72
C SER A 159 13.95 -9.76 9.81
N ALA A 160 14.59 -10.91 9.57
CA ALA A 160 14.83 -11.92 10.60
C ALA A 160 16.03 -11.58 11.51
N ARG A 161 16.77 -10.50 11.19
CA ARG A 161 18.06 -10.19 11.81
C ARG A 161 17.91 -9.05 12.81
N GLN A 162 18.17 -9.33 14.08
CA GLN A 162 17.93 -8.38 15.18
C GLN A 162 18.72 -7.07 15.03
N HIS A 163 19.96 -7.12 14.52
CA HIS A 163 20.74 -5.90 14.34
C HIS A 163 20.17 -5.01 13.21
N VAL A 164 19.59 -5.61 12.16
CA VAL A 164 18.88 -4.91 11.09
C VAL A 164 17.62 -4.24 11.64
N LEU A 165 16.79 -5.00 12.37
CA LEU A 165 15.59 -4.47 13.02
C LEU A 165 15.89 -3.30 13.96
N LYS A 166 17.00 -3.37 14.70
CA LYS A 166 17.45 -2.28 15.58
C LYS A 166 17.78 -1.00 14.81
N VAL A 167 18.33 -1.09 13.59
CA VAL A 167 18.58 0.10 12.75
C VAL A 167 17.26 0.74 12.31
N LEU A 168 16.25 -0.08 12.05
CA LEU A 168 14.89 0.33 11.66
C LEU A 168 14.02 0.81 12.85
N ASP A 169 14.56 0.82 14.07
CA ASP A 169 13.84 1.08 15.33
C ASP A 169 12.63 0.15 15.53
N ARG A 170 12.77 -1.10 15.11
CA ARG A 170 11.74 -2.14 15.21
C ARG A 170 12.19 -3.23 16.17
N THR A 171 11.24 -3.75 16.93
CA THR A 171 11.49 -4.83 17.89
C THR A 171 10.45 -5.92 17.67
N HIS A 172 10.94 -7.13 17.41
CA HIS A 172 10.13 -8.33 17.30
C HIS A 172 10.70 -9.39 18.23
N THR A 173 9.81 -10.17 18.82
CA THR A 173 10.15 -11.43 19.46
C THR A 173 10.66 -12.39 18.36
N PRO A 174 11.84 -13.01 18.50
CA PRO A 174 12.35 -13.94 17.50
C PRO A 174 11.35 -15.05 17.17
N GLY A 175 11.09 -15.29 15.89
CA GLY A 175 10.13 -16.30 15.41
C GLY A 175 8.66 -15.87 15.48
N ARG A 176 8.34 -14.68 16.00
CA ARG A 176 6.95 -14.21 16.13
C ARG A 176 6.26 -14.00 14.77
N PRO A 177 6.87 -13.31 13.78
CA PRO A 177 6.25 -13.17 12.46
C PRO A 177 5.91 -14.51 11.80
N GLU A 178 6.79 -15.50 11.93
CA GLU A 178 6.61 -16.85 11.39
C GLU A 178 5.47 -17.59 12.10
N ALA A 179 5.38 -17.46 13.43
CA ALA A 179 4.26 -18.00 14.20
C ALA A 179 2.92 -17.35 13.80
N CYS A 180 2.88 -16.03 13.54
CA CYS A 180 1.68 -15.35 13.06
C CYS A 180 1.15 -15.95 11.75
N VAL A 181 2.03 -16.40 10.85
CA VAL A 181 1.60 -17.04 9.60
C VAL A 181 0.81 -18.31 9.88
N ALA A 182 1.35 -19.18 10.74
CA ALA A 182 0.67 -20.42 11.13
C ALA A 182 -0.66 -20.14 11.86
N GLU A 183 -0.66 -19.16 12.77
CA GLU A 183 -1.86 -18.74 13.51
C GLU A 183 -2.95 -18.17 12.60
N ALA A 184 -2.60 -17.32 11.64
CA ALA A 184 -3.55 -16.76 10.68
C ALA A 184 -4.14 -17.84 9.77
N ARG A 185 -3.32 -18.78 9.29
CA ARG A 185 -3.82 -19.94 8.54
C ARG A 185 -4.76 -20.80 9.38
N ALA A 186 -4.42 -21.04 10.65
CA ALA A 186 -5.28 -21.80 11.58
C ALA A 186 -6.62 -21.10 11.86
N ALA A 187 -6.62 -19.77 11.93
CA ALA A 187 -7.84 -18.96 12.04
C ALA A 187 -8.69 -18.96 10.76
N GLY A 188 -8.16 -19.44 9.63
CA GLY A 188 -8.88 -19.57 8.36
C GLY A 188 -8.72 -18.39 7.41
N PHE A 189 -7.67 -17.57 7.56
CA PHE A 189 -7.29 -16.61 6.53
C PHE A 189 -6.93 -17.33 5.22
N GLU A 190 -7.44 -16.80 4.11
CA GLU A 190 -7.20 -17.35 2.78
C GLU A 190 -5.81 -16.98 2.29
N HIS A 191 -5.38 -15.75 2.57
CA HIS A 191 -4.09 -15.20 2.15
C HIS A 191 -3.33 -14.56 3.31
N VAL A 192 -2.03 -14.82 3.38
CA VAL A 192 -1.14 -14.33 4.42
C VAL A 192 0.15 -13.82 3.79
N ASN A 193 0.48 -12.56 4.09
CA ASN A 193 1.70 -11.90 3.63
C ASN A 193 2.71 -11.67 4.76
N LEU A 194 4.00 -11.71 4.42
CA LEU A 194 5.08 -11.15 5.22
C LEU A 194 5.76 -10.01 4.46
N ASP A 195 5.80 -8.82 5.09
CA ASP A 195 6.51 -7.66 4.55
C ASP A 195 7.98 -7.67 4.99
N LEU A 196 8.89 -7.47 4.05
CA LEU A 196 10.33 -7.36 4.23
C LEU A 196 10.85 -6.01 3.73
N ILE A 197 11.96 -5.55 4.30
CA ILE A 197 12.70 -4.38 3.83
C ILE A 197 14.16 -4.79 3.65
N TYR A 198 14.66 -4.68 2.43
CA TYR A 198 16.07 -4.89 2.11
C TYR A 198 16.81 -3.57 1.89
N GLY A 199 18.14 -3.61 1.97
CA GLY A 199 18.96 -2.41 1.80
C GLY A 199 19.09 -1.61 3.09
N THR A 200 18.87 -2.23 4.26
CA THR A 200 19.06 -1.52 5.52
C THR A 200 20.55 -1.27 5.78
N PRO A 201 20.97 -0.06 6.22
CA PRO A 201 22.37 0.19 6.53
C PRO A 201 22.98 -0.81 7.52
N GLY A 202 24.08 -1.43 7.12
CA GLY A 202 24.77 -2.47 7.90
C GLY A 202 24.23 -3.89 7.72
N GLU A 203 23.13 -4.07 6.98
CA GLU A 203 22.67 -5.39 6.52
C GLU A 203 23.66 -5.96 5.51
N SER A 204 24.04 -7.23 5.66
CA SER A 204 24.81 -7.98 4.67
C SER A 204 23.90 -8.82 3.77
N ASP A 205 24.45 -9.36 2.68
CA ASP A 205 23.67 -10.24 1.80
C ASP A 205 23.31 -11.57 2.46
N ASP A 206 24.13 -12.05 3.40
CA ASP A 206 23.83 -13.24 4.21
C ASP A 206 22.68 -12.96 5.19
N ASP A 207 22.60 -11.75 5.73
CA ASP A 207 21.47 -11.32 6.56
C ASP A 207 20.17 -11.24 5.76
N TRP A 208 20.26 -10.77 4.51
CA TRP A 208 19.13 -10.73 3.60
C TRP A 208 18.65 -12.13 3.22
N ARG A 209 19.56 -13.01 2.79
CA ARG A 209 19.24 -14.42 2.49
C ARG A 209 18.62 -15.14 3.69
N ALA A 210 19.17 -14.94 4.89
CA ALA A 210 18.59 -15.52 6.11
C ALA A 210 17.17 -15.03 6.39
N SER A 211 16.85 -13.78 6.03
CA SER A 211 15.49 -13.24 6.16
C SER A 211 14.53 -13.85 5.13
N LEU A 212 14.98 -14.02 3.88
CA LEU A 212 14.22 -14.71 2.84
C LEU A 212 13.98 -16.19 3.19
N ASP A 213 15.00 -16.90 3.68
CA ASP A 213 14.89 -18.29 4.12
C ASP A 213 13.86 -18.45 5.24
N ALA A 214 13.85 -17.51 6.20
CA ALA A 214 12.87 -17.50 7.29
C ALA A 214 11.44 -17.29 6.77
N VAL A 215 11.25 -16.35 5.82
CA VAL A 215 9.95 -16.12 5.18
C VAL A 215 9.47 -17.34 4.41
N VAL A 216 10.33 -17.94 3.57
CA VAL A 216 10.00 -19.16 2.82
C VAL A 216 9.65 -20.29 3.78
N GLY A 217 10.43 -20.47 4.85
CA GLY A 217 10.19 -21.49 5.88
C GLY A 217 8.89 -21.30 6.66
N ALA A 218 8.41 -20.06 6.82
CA ALA A 218 7.13 -19.76 7.45
C ALA A 218 5.91 -20.12 6.58
N GLY A 219 6.10 -20.24 5.27
CA GLY A 219 5.06 -20.63 4.30
C GLY A 219 3.89 -19.64 4.14
N PRO A 220 4.10 -18.31 4.04
CA PRO A 220 3.08 -17.41 3.52
C PRO A 220 2.80 -17.73 2.04
N ASP A 221 1.66 -17.29 1.50
CA ASP A 221 1.37 -17.43 0.07
C ASP A 221 1.67 -16.16 -0.73
N HIS A 222 2.03 -15.08 -0.02
CA HIS A 222 2.44 -13.80 -0.57
C HIS A 222 3.63 -13.22 0.20
N VAL A 223 4.53 -12.52 -0.49
CA VAL A 223 5.67 -11.81 0.10
C VAL A 223 5.77 -10.43 -0.53
N SER A 224 5.91 -9.42 0.32
CA SER A 224 6.27 -8.06 -0.08
C SER A 224 7.72 -7.81 0.33
N ALA A 225 8.60 -7.43 -0.60
CA ALA A 225 9.99 -7.06 -0.29
C ALA A 225 10.30 -5.68 -0.88
N TYR A 226 10.39 -4.68 -0.01
CA TYR A 226 10.62 -3.29 -0.36
C TYR A 226 12.10 -2.91 -0.24
N ALA A 227 12.62 -2.15 -1.21
CA ALA A 227 13.88 -1.43 -0.99
C ALA A 227 13.67 -0.39 0.11
N LEU A 228 14.66 -0.22 1.00
CA LEU A 228 14.62 0.85 1.98
C LEU A 228 14.76 2.21 1.29
N ILE A 229 13.67 2.97 1.28
CA ILE A 229 13.67 4.35 0.82
C ILE A 229 13.92 5.28 2.00
N VAL A 230 14.89 6.18 1.86
CA VAL A 230 15.24 7.16 2.89
C VAL A 230 14.49 8.47 2.62
N GLU A 231 13.36 8.62 3.28
CA GLU A 231 12.51 9.81 3.11
C GLU A 231 12.99 11.00 3.95
N GLU A 232 12.95 12.18 3.35
CA GLU A 232 13.28 13.42 4.02
C GLU A 232 12.35 13.68 5.22
N GLY A 233 12.93 14.12 6.35
CA GLY A 233 12.18 14.36 7.59
C GLY A 233 11.98 13.14 8.51
N THR A 234 12.42 11.94 8.10
CA THR A 234 12.49 10.75 8.95
C THR A 234 13.60 10.84 10.00
N GLN A 235 13.64 9.93 10.99
CA GLN A 235 14.78 9.88 11.93
C GLN A 235 16.01 9.30 11.24
N LEU A 236 15.83 8.29 10.38
CA LEU A 236 16.90 7.67 9.62
C LEU A 236 17.62 8.68 8.72
N ALA A 237 16.89 9.49 7.94
CA ALA A 237 17.48 10.55 7.12
C ALA A 237 18.31 11.54 7.95
N ARG A 238 17.87 11.85 9.18
CA ARG A 238 18.62 12.72 10.10
C ARG A 238 19.90 12.06 10.62
N ARG A 239 19.88 10.75 10.90
CA ARG A 239 21.07 9.97 11.31
C ARG A 239 22.08 9.88 10.17
N ILE A 240 21.62 9.64 8.94
CA ILE A 240 22.45 9.62 7.73
C ILE A 240 23.11 10.97 7.49
N ARG A 241 22.35 12.07 7.56
CA ARG A 241 22.89 13.44 7.40
C ARG A 241 23.94 13.80 8.44
N ARG A 242 23.88 13.20 9.65
CA ARG A 242 24.89 13.36 10.71
C ARG A 242 26.08 12.39 10.57
N GLY A 243 26.08 11.50 9.59
CA GLY A 243 27.12 10.50 9.39
C GLY A 243 27.10 9.35 10.41
N GLU A 244 26.00 9.18 11.15
CA GLU A 244 25.86 8.11 12.15
C GLU A 244 25.56 6.74 11.52
N VAL A 245 25.01 6.76 10.30
CA VAL A 245 24.60 5.59 9.51
C VAL A 245 24.88 5.93 8.04
N PRO A 246 25.42 5.01 7.22
CA PRO A 246 25.63 5.28 5.80
C PRO A 246 24.31 5.31 5.02
N MET A 247 24.31 6.02 3.88
CA MET A 247 23.28 5.86 2.86
C MET A 247 23.48 4.52 2.15
N THR A 248 22.40 3.85 1.79
CA THR A 248 22.46 2.62 1.00
C THR A 248 22.73 2.94 -0.47
N ASP A 249 23.53 2.09 -1.11
CA ASP A 249 23.87 2.17 -2.53
C ASP A 249 22.77 1.54 -3.40
N ASP A 250 22.44 2.16 -4.53
CA ASP A 250 21.44 1.65 -5.47
C ASP A 250 21.86 0.32 -6.10
N ASP A 251 23.16 0.09 -6.29
CA ASP A 251 23.67 -1.20 -6.77
C ASP A 251 23.42 -2.31 -5.73
N VAL A 252 23.52 -1.98 -4.44
CA VAL A 252 23.17 -2.93 -3.35
C VAL A 252 21.67 -3.22 -3.33
N HIS A 253 20.81 -2.24 -3.62
CA HIS A 253 19.38 -2.50 -3.80
C HIS A 253 19.11 -3.43 -4.99
N ALA A 254 19.76 -3.19 -6.13
CA ALA A 254 19.61 -4.02 -7.32
C ALA A 254 20.06 -5.48 -7.07
N ASP A 255 21.23 -5.67 -6.43
CA ASP A 255 21.74 -7.00 -6.10
C ASP A 255 20.80 -7.75 -5.14
N ARG A 256 20.24 -7.07 -4.12
CA ARG A 256 19.30 -7.68 -3.17
C ARG A 256 17.94 -7.98 -3.76
N TYR A 257 17.48 -7.16 -4.70
CA TYR A 257 16.30 -7.47 -5.51
C TYR A 257 16.51 -8.75 -6.32
N LEU A 258 17.67 -8.93 -6.94
CA LEU A 258 18.01 -10.16 -7.67
C LEU A 258 18.07 -11.39 -6.75
N ILE A 259 18.64 -11.26 -5.55
CA ILE A 259 18.63 -12.33 -4.54
C ILE A 259 17.19 -12.69 -4.14
N ALA A 260 16.32 -11.70 -3.97
CA ALA A 260 14.90 -11.92 -3.64
C ALA A 260 14.18 -12.64 -4.78
N GLU A 261 14.33 -12.18 -6.02
CA GLU A 261 13.74 -12.81 -7.21
C GLU A 261 14.18 -14.27 -7.33
N GLU A 262 15.48 -14.55 -7.22
CA GLU A 262 16.02 -15.91 -7.31
C GLU A 262 15.46 -16.82 -6.21
N THR A 263 15.51 -16.36 -4.95
CA THR A 263 15.11 -17.15 -3.79
C THR A 263 13.60 -17.44 -3.80
N LEU A 264 12.79 -16.41 -4.01
CA LEU A 264 11.33 -16.53 -4.00
C LEU A 264 10.82 -17.33 -5.21
N SER A 265 11.41 -17.12 -6.39
CA SER A 265 11.07 -17.92 -7.59
C SER A 265 11.45 -19.39 -7.42
N GLY A 266 12.63 -19.66 -6.84
CA GLY A 266 13.06 -21.02 -6.50
C GLY A 266 12.15 -21.72 -5.49
N ALA A 267 11.47 -20.95 -4.63
CA ALA A 267 10.47 -21.42 -3.68
C ALA A 267 9.04 -21.51 -4.24
N GLY A 268 8.83 -21.20 -5.53
CA GLY A 268 7.53 -21.31 -6.21
C GLY A 268 6.67 -20.05 -6.14
N PHE A 269 7.20 -18.91 -5.72
CA PHE A 269 6.53 -17.63 -5.85
C PHE A 269 6.76 -17.04 -7.25
N SER A 270 5.84 -16.21 -7.72
CA SER A 270 5.97 -15.47 -8.98
C SER A 270 5.82 -13.98 -8.72
N TRP A 271 6.75 -13.18 -9.26
CA TRP A 271 6.66 -11.73 -9.27
C TRP A 271 5.44 -11.29 -10.08
N TYR A 272 4.64 -10.38 -9.53
CA TYR A 272 3.47 -9.83 -10.24
C TYR A 272 3.43 -8.30 -10.30
N GLU A 273 4.11 -7.63 -9.37
CA GLU A 273 4.33 -6.19 -9.40
C GLU A 273 5.58 -5.81 -8.60
N VAL A 274 6.06 -4.56 -8.77
CA VAL A 274 7.28 -3.95 -8.16
C VAL A 274 7.95 -4.78 -7.07
N SER A 275 7.30 -4.87 -5.92
CA SER A 275 7.85 -5.36 -4.66
C SER A 275 7.11 -6.60 -4.16
N ASN A 276 6.27 -7.25 -4.98
CA ASN A 276 5.39 -8.32 -4.51
C ASN A 276 5.47 -9.59 -5.35
N TRP A 277 5.46 -10.71 -4.63
CA TRP A 277 5.49 -12.07 -5.13
C TRP A 277 4.35 -12.87 -4.51
N ALA A 278 3.74 -13.75 -5.30
CA ALA A 278 2.68 -14.64 -4.82
C ALA A 278 2.86 -16.06 -5.38
N THR A 279 2.47 -17.07 -4.60
CA THR A 279 2.51 -18.49 -5.02
C THR A 279 1.42 -18.84 -6.03
N THR A 280 0.33 -18.07 -6.06
CA THR A 280 -0.80 -18.26 -6.96
C THR A 280 -1.34 -16.90 -7.42
N GLU A 281 -2.13 -16.89 -8.50
CA GLU A 281 -2.84 -15.69 -8.95
C GLU A 281 -3.82 -15.17 -7.88
N ALA A 282 -4.52 -16.07 -7.19
CA ALA A 282 -5.42 -15.71 -6.09
C ALA A 282 -4.69 -15.06 -4.90
N GLY A 283 -3.42 -15.42 -4.66
CA GLY A 283 -2.61 -14.83 -3.59
C GLY A 283 -2.12 -13.41 -3.86
N ARG A 284 -2.23 -12.91 -5.10
CA ARG A 284 -1.87 -11.52 -5.45
C ARG A 284 -2.79 -10.55 -4.70
N CYS A 285 -2.23 -9.47 -4.16
CA CYS A 285 -3.03 -8.43 -3.52
C CYS A 285 -3.83 -7.66 -4.58
N ARG A 286 -5.14 -7.93 -4.68
CA ARG A 286 -6.03 -7.25 -5.63
C ARG A 286 -6.11 -5.75 -5.35
N HIS A 287 -6.05 -5.34 -4.08
CA HIS A 287 -6.05 -3.92 -3.73
C HIS A 287 -4.80 -3.19 -4.25
N ASN A 288 -3.63 -3.81 -4.22
CA ASN A 288 -2.41 -3.21 -4.80
C ASN A 288 -2.54 -3.08 -6.31
N GLU A 289 -3.00 -4.13 -7.00
CA GLU A 289 -3.20 -4.09 -8.46
C GLU A 289 -4.26 -3.06 -8.88
N LEU A 290 -5.29 -2.82 -8.05
CA LEU A 290 -6.28 -1.78 -8.26
C LEU A 290 -5.61 -0.40 -8.39
N TYR A 291 -4.67 -0.08 -7.48
CA TYR A 291 -3.88 1.16 -7.56
C TYR A 291 -3.02 1.22 -8.82
N TRP A 292 -2.30 0.15 -9.14
CA TRP A 292 -1.43 0.12 -10.33
C TRP A 292 -2.20 0.26 -11.64
N ARG A 293 -3.47 -0.17 -11.67
CA ARG A 293 -4.34 -0.05 -12.84
C ARG A 293 -5.17 1.24 -12.86
N GLY A 294 -4.97 2.14 -11.89
CA GLY A 294 -5.67 3.43 -11.83
C GLY A 294 -7.18 3.29 -11.70
N ALA A 295 -7.65 2.25 -11.02
CA ALA A 295 -9.07 2.05 -10.73
C ALA A 295 -9.58 3.02 -9.66
N ASP A 296 -10.86 2.89 -9.26
CA ASP A 296 -11.47 3.82 -8.31
C ASP A 296 -11.28 3.32 -6.87
N TRP A 297 -10.90 4.20 -5.96
CA TRP A 297 -10.92 3.91 -4.53
C TRP A 297 -11.28 5.12 -3.67
N TRP A 298 -11.93 4.84 -2.55
CA TRP A 298 -12.15 5.80 -1.48
C TRP A 298 -11.21 5.50 -0.32
N GLY A 299 -10.30 6.42 -0.02
CA GLY A 299 -9.50 6.43 1.19
C GLY A 299 -10.22 7.13 2.32
N ALA A 300 -10.48 6.42 3.41
CA ALA A 300 -11.05 6.97 4.63
C ALA A 300 -10.04 6.99 5.79
N GLY A 301 -10.09 8.02 6.62
CA GLY A 301 -9.18 8.25 7.73
C GLY A 301 -8.19 9.42 7.52
N PRO A 302 -7.47 9.84 8.57
CA PRO A 302 -6.59 11.00 8.53
C PRO A 302 -5.41 10.78 7.57
N GLY A 303 -5.20 11.72 6.64
CA GLY A 303 -4.15 11.62 5.63
C GLY A 303 -4.37 10.55 4.57
N ALA A 304 -5.55 9.89 4.53
CA ALA A 304 -5.88 8.94 3.47
C ALA A 304 -5.98 9.66 2.12
N HIS A 305 -5.56 8.97 1.06
CA HIS A 305 -5.68 9.43 -0.32
C HIS A 305 -6.73 8.62 -1.05
N SER A 306 -7.42 9.27 -1.98
CA SER A 306 -8.51 8.70 -2.77
C SER A 306 -8.33 9.03 -4.24
N HIS A 307 -8.94 8.23 -5.11
CA HIS A 307 -9.00 8.50 -6.54
C HIS A 307 -10.29 7.94 -7.14
N VAL A 308 -11.07 8.79 -7.81
CA VAL A 308 -12.25 8.38 -8.56
C VAL A 308 -12.29 9.10 -9.89
N GLY A 309 -12.26 8.34 -10.98
CA GLY A 309 -12.44 8.86 -12.34
C GLY A 309 -11.51 10.01 -12.73
N GLY A 310 -10.24 9.96 -12.31
CA GLY A 310 -9.26 11.01 -12.60
C GLY A 310 -9.29 12.19 -11.62
N VAL A 311 -10.01 12.08 -10.50
CA VAL A 311 -9.93 13.06 -9.41
C VAL A 311 -9.20 12.39 -8.25
N ARG A 312 -8.09 12.96 -7.82
CA ARG A 312 -7.31 12.53 -6.65
C ARG A 312 -7.53 13.52 -5.52
N TRP A 313 -7.71 13.07 -4.29
CA TRP A 313 -7.78 13.96 -3.13
C TRP A 313 -7.17 13.32 -1.90
N TRP A 314 -6.90 14.14 -0.88
CA TRP A 314 -6.22 13.71 0.34
C TRP A 314 -6.80 14.38 1.57
N ASN A 315 -7.01 13.59 2.62
CA ASN A 315 -7.58 14.06 3.87
C ASN A 315 -6.56 14.86 4.69
N VAL A 316 -7.06 15.72 5.58
CA VAL A 316 -6.23 16.35 6.61
C VAL A 316 -5.53 15.28 7.46
N LYS A 317 -4.26 15.52 7.79
CA LYS A 317 -3.41 14.51 8.45
C LYS A 317 -3.74 14.26 9.91
N HIS A 318 -4.02 15.32 10.65
CA HIS A 318 -4.13 15.22 12.11
C HIS A 318 -5.48 14.60 12.49
N PRO A 319 -5.51 13.50 13.28
CA PRO A 319 -6.75 12.80 13.61
C PRO A 319 -7.82 13.71 14.24
N GLY A 320 -7.43 14.66 15.09
CA GLY A 320 -8.37 15.61 15.69
C GLY A 320 -9.02 16.57 14.67
N ALA A 321 -8.27 17.04 13.67
CA ALA A 321 -8.81 17.92 12.63
C ALA A 321 -9.74 17.15 11.67
N TYR A 322 -9.36 15.90 11.37
CA TYR A 322 -10.17 14.97 10.60
C TYR A 322 -11.52 14.69 11.29
N ALA A 323 -11.50 14.33 12.57
CA ALA A 323 -12.71 14.08 13.35
C ALA A 323 -13.59 15.33 13.49
N GLN A 324 -12.97 16.50 13.68
CA GLN A 324 -13.70 17.76 13.76
C GLN A 324 -14.47 18.06 12.47
N ALA A 325 -13.83 17.95 11.30
CA ALA A 325 -14.48 18.21 10.02
C ALA A 325 -15.74 17.35 9.83
N LEU A 326 -15.63 16.04 10.10
CA LEU A 326 -16.75 15.11 9.99
C LEU A 326 -17.85 15.40 11.02
N SER A 327 -17.51 15.77 12.25
CA SER A 327 -18.49 16.15 13.29
C SER A 327 -19.30 17.39 12.91
N GLU A 328 -18.74 18.26 12.08
CA GLU A 328 -19.39 19.45 11.53
C GLU A 328 -20.14 19.16 10.21
N GLY A 329 -20.16 17.90 9.75
CA GLY A 329 -20.79 17.50 8.50
C GLY A 329 -20.04 17.94 7.24
N ARG A 330 -18.75 18.28 7.37
CA ARG A 330 -17.88 18.72 6.28
C ARG A 330 -16.92 17.60 5.86
N SER A 331 -16.49 17.66 4.61
CA SER A 331 -15.43 16.81 4.06
C SER A 331 -14.12 17.00 4.82
N PRO A 332 -13.42 15.91 5.18
CA PRO A 332 -12.08 15.98 5.74
C PRO A 332 -10.99 16.24 4.69
N GLY A 333 -11.34 16.37 3.40
CA GLY A 333 -10.38 16.62 2.33
C GLY A 333 -9.62 17.94 2.51
N ALA A 334 -8.29 17.86 2.56
CA ALA A 334 -7.41 19.02 2.64
C ALA A 334 -7.18 19.67 1.27
N GLY A 335 -7.19 18.87 0.21
CA GLY A 335 -6.98 19.32 -1.16
C GLY A 335 -7.28 18.21 -2.16
N ARG A 336 -7.39 18.58 -3.42
CA ARG A 336 -7.61 17.67 -4.55
C ARG A 336 -6.87 18.13 -5.80
N GLU A 337 -6.77 17.21 -6.74
CA GLU A 337 -6.23 17.37 -8.07
C GLU A 337 -7.21 16.72 -9.06
N VAL A 338 -7.43 17.36 -10.22
CA VAL A 338 -8.21 16.78 -11.30
C VAL A 338 -7.29 16.57 -12.50
N LEU A 339 -6.99 15.30 -12.78
CA LEU A 339 -6.04 14.87 -13.80
C LEU A 339 -6.56 15.19 -15.20
N ALA A 340 -5.69 15.73 -16.05
CA ALA A 340 -5.95 15.85 -17.48
C ALA A 340 -5.81 14.47 -18.16
N ASP A 341 -6.33 14.34 -19.38
CA ASP A 341 -6.23 13.09 -20.14
C ASP A 341 -4.77 12.68 -20.39
N GLU A 342 -3.88 13.66 -20.53
CA GLU A 342 -2.46 13.43 -20.66
C GLU A 342 -1.83 12.91 -19.36
N ASP A 343 -2.15 13.49 -18.21
CA ASP A 343 -1.66 12.99 -16.91
C ASP A 343 -2.10 11.55 -16.69
N ARG A 344 -3.36 11.23 -17.02
CA ARG A 344 -3.89 9.86 -16.95
C ARG A 344 -3.16 8.91 -17.89
N ARG A 345 -2.79 9.35 -19.09
CA ARG A 345 -1.98 8.54 -20.03
C ARG A 345 -0.60 8.26 -19.46
N VAL A 346 0.07 9.29 -18.92
CA VAL A 346 1.40 9.17 -18.30
C VAL A 346 1.36 8.25 -17.09
N GLU A 347 0.39 8.42 -16.20
CA GLU A 347 0.21 7.57 -15.02
C GLU A 347 0.01 6.10 -15.41
N ARG A 348 -0.79 5.81 -16.46
CA ARG A 348 -0.93 4.44 -16.95
C ARG A 348 0.38 3.84 -17.43
N ILE A 349 1.23 4.60 -18.12
CA ILE A 349 2.56 4.10 -18.53
C ILE A 349 3.42 3.86 -17.30
N LEU A 350 3.49 4.84 -16.39
CA LEU A 350 4.30 4.78 -15.16
C LEU A 350 3.92 3.59 -14.26
N LEU A 351 2.62 3.39 -14.05
CA LEU A 351 2.09 2.42 -13.11
C LEU A 351 1.94 1.02 -13.73
N GLU A 352 1.40 0.89 -14.95
CA GLU A 352 1.17 -0.44 -15.54
C GLU A 352 2.47 -1.12 -15.97
N LEU A 353 3.54 -0.39 -16.32
CA LEU A 353 4.86 -0.99 -16.63
C LEU A 353 5.47 -1.77 -15.45
N ARG A 354 5.03 -1.46 -14.23
CA ARG A 354 5.46 -2.11 -13.00
C ARG A 354 4.69 -3.37 -12.68
N LEU A 355 3.68 -3.72 -13.48
CA LEU A 355 2.94 -4.97 -13.40
C LEU A 355 3.56 -6.02 -14.32
N VAL A 356 3.32 -7.29 -14.02
CA VAL A 356 3.69 -8.43 -14.89
C VAL A 356 3.02 -8.37 -16.27
N ASP A 357 1.86 -7.71 -16.37
CA ASP A 357 1.19 -7.50 -17.66
C ASP A 357 1.81 -6.36 -18.47
N GLY A 358 2.56 -5.45 -17.82
CA GLY A 358 3.08 -4.22 -18.43
C GLY A 358 1.99 -3.25 -18.87
N CYS A 359 2.30 -2.36 -19.83
CA CYS A 359 1.36 -1.40 -20.39
C CYS A 359 1.11 -1.61 -21.90
N PRO A 360 -0.06 -1.24 -22.47
CA PRO A 360 -0.30 -1.27 -23.90
C PRO A 360 0.62 -0.31 -24.68
N LEU A 361 1.18 -0.76 -25.81
CA LEU A 361 1.97 0.09 -26.72
C LEU A 361 1.13 1.20 -27.36
N SER A 362 -0.20 1.04 -27.42
CA SER A 362 -1.11 2.07 -27.92
C SER A 362 -1.17 3.34 -27.06
N LEU A 363 -0.61 3.32 -25.84
CA LEU A 363 -0.45 4.51 -24.99
C LEU A 363 0.71 5.40 -25.42
N LEU A 364 1.64 4.84 -26.21
CA LEU A 364 2.89 5.51 -26.55
C LEU A 364 2.69 6.42 -27.75
N LYS A 365 3.14 7.66 -27.62
CA LYS A 365 3.31 8.59 -28.75
C LYS A 365 4.48 8.12 -29.64
N PRO A 366 4.66 8.67 -30.86
CA PRO A 366 5.72 8.21 -31.77
C PRO A 366 7.13 8.17 -31.16
N ALA A 367 7.49 9.14 -30.30
CA ALA A 367 8.77 9.15 -29.59
C ALA A 367 8.89 7.99 -28.59
N GLY A 368 7.86 7.79 -27.75
CA GLY A 368 7.78 6.67 -26.81
C GLY A 368 7.77 5.30 -27.50
N ALA A 369 7.11 5.17 -28.64
CA ALA A 369 7.12 3.92 -29.43
C ALA A 369 8.53 3.60 -29.96
N ALA A 370 9.27 4.61 -30.43
CA ALA A 370 10.66 4.46 -30.82
C ALA A 370 11.57 4.12 -29.62
N ALA A 371 11.29 4.69 -28.45
CA ALA A 371 11.99 4.34 -27.20
C ALA A 371 11.71 2.90 -26.77
N ALA A 372 10.46 2.45 -26.86
CA ALA A 372 10.10 1.06 -26.56
C ALA A 372 10.78 0.07 -27.51
N ALA A 373 10.93 0.40 -28.79
CA ALA A 373 11.70 -0.43 -29.73
C ALA A 373 13.19 -0.52 -29.35
N ARG A 374 13.80 0.57 -28.86
CA ARG A 374 15.17 0.55 -28.32
C ARG A 374 15.27 -0.28 -27.05
N ALA A 375 14.35 -0.07 -26.09
CA ALA A 375 14.30 -0.84 -24.85
C ALA A 375 14.13 -2.35 -25.10
N LEU A 376 13.35 -2.74 -26.12
CA LEU A 376 13.28 -4.12 -26.59
C LEU A 376 14.62 -4.63 -27.12
N ALA A 377 15.27 -3.88 -28.01
CA ALA A 377 16.57 -4.25 -28.57
C ALA A 377 17.66 -4.37 -27.49
N ASP A 378 17.58 -3.56 -26.44
CA ASP A 378 18.48 -3.56 -25.30
C ASP A 378 18.18 -4.67 -24.28
N GLY A 379 17.13 -5.47 -24.49
CA GLY A 379 16.72 -6.58 -23.62
C GLY A 379 16.00 -6.14 -22.34
N LEU A 380 15.43 -4.93 -22.31
CA LEU A 380 14.67 -4.39 -21.19
C LEU A 380 13.17 -4.71 -21.30
N LEU A 381 12.66 -4.98 -22.51
CA LEU A 381 11.29 -5.45 -22.75
C LEU A 381 11.27 -6.90 -23.25
N GLN A 382 10.19 -7.62 -22.94
CA GLN A 382 9.98 -9.00 -23.40
C GLN A 382 9.50 -9.04 -24.87
N PRO A 383 10.12 -9.82 -25.77
CA PRO A 383 9.75 -9.87 -27.18
C PRO A 383 8.31 -10.35 -27.46
N GLY A 384 7.88 -11.45 -26.82
CA GLY A 384 6.54 -12.02 -27.06
C GLY A 384 5.39 -11.05 -26.74
N PRO A 385 5.32 -10.48 -25.52
CA PRO A 385 4.34 -9.46 -25.19
C PRO A 385 4.43 -8.21 -26.08
N TYR A 386 5.63 -7.81 -26.50
CA TYR A 386 5.82 -6.67 -27.39
C TYR A 386 5.18 -6.90 -28.76
N GLU A 387 5.36 -8.07 -29.35
CA GLU A 387 4.70 -8.48 -30.60
C GLU A 387 3.17 -8.51 -30.45
N ALA A 388 2.67 -8.82 -29.25
CA ALA A 388 1.25 -8.77 -28.91
C ALA A 388 0.74 -7.35 -28.53
N GLY A 389 1.56 -6.31 -28.67
CA GLY A 389 1.15 -4.92 -28.46
C GLY A 389 1.31 -4.41 -27.03
N ARG A 390 2.13 -5.05 -26.18
CA ARG A 390 2.38 -4.65 -24.78
C ARG A 390 3.87 -4.46 -24.48
N ALA A 391 4.21 -3.38 -23.79
CA ALA A 391 5.54 -3.22 -23.20
C ALA A 391 5.56 -3.90 -21.82
N VAL A 392 6.27 -5.01 -21.70
CA VAL A 392 6.45 -5.77 -20.45
C VAL A 392 7.92 -5.84 -20.11
N LEU A 393 8.30 -5.46 -18.90
CA LEU A 393 9.70 -5.46 -18.46
C LEU A 393 10.25 -6.89 -18.35
N THR A 394 11.50 -7.08 -18.78
CA THR A 394 12.33 -8.23 -18.37
C THR A 394 12.81 -8.02 -16.93
N LEU A 395 13.42 -9.03 -16.30
CA LEU A 395 14.05 -8.84 -14.98
C LEU A 395 15.06 -7.67 -14.98
N ARG A 396 15.88 -7.56 -16.03
CA ARG A 396 16.79 -6.42 -16.22
C ARG A 396 16.05 -5.11 -16.43
N GLY A 397 14.92 -5.14 -17.15
CA GLY A 397 14.02 -3.99 -17.30
C GLY A 397 13.43 -3.51 -15.98
N ARG A 398 13.08 -4.41 -15.05
CA ARG A 398 12.54 -4.07 -13.72
C ARG A 398 13.54 -3.24 -12.91
N LEU A 399 14.83 -3.60 -12.95
CA LEU A 399 15.90 -2.83 -12.29
C LEU A 399 16.06 -1.40 -12.82
N LEU A 400 15.59 -1.14 -14.04
CA LEU A 400 15.70 0.16 -14.72
C LEU A 400 14.33 0.76 -15.04
N ALA A 401 13.28 0.35 -14.32
CA ALA A 401 11.90 0.70 -14.63
C ALA A 401 11.67 2.21 -14.75
N ASP A 402 12.28 3.02 -13.87
CA ASP A 402 12.16 4.49 -13.90
C ASP A 402 12.75 5.10 -15.16
N ALA A 403 13.92 4.63 -15.58
CA ALA A 403 14.56 5.09 -16.81
C ALA A 403 13.74 4.70 -18.04
N VAL A 404 13.22 3.47 -18.07
CA VAL A 404 12.35 3.00 -19.16
C VAL A 404 11.07 3.82 -19.21
N VAL A 405 10.39 4.04 -18.08
CA VAL A 405 9.17 4.86 -18.02
C VAL A 405 9.43 6.26 -18.55
N ARG A 406 10.48 6.94 -18.06
CA ARG A 406 10.83 8.29 -18.48
C ARG A 406 10.97 8.38 -20.00
N ASP A 407 11.66 7.41 -20.60
CA ASP A 407 11.91 7.41 -22.04
C ASP A 407 10.65 7.04 -22.86
N LEU A 408 9.68 6.32 -22.27
CA LEU A 408 8.42 5.92 -22.93
C LEU A 408 7.33 6.98 -22.90
N VAL A 409 7.37 7.91 -21.94
CA VAL A 409 6.33 8.93 -21.75
C VAL A 409 6.39 9.96 -22.89
N ASP A 410 7.52 10.66 -23.07
CA ASP A 410 7.93 11.44 -24.25
C ASP A 410 9.27 12.17 -24.03
#